data_AF-F9ZSN3-F1
#
_entry.id   AF-F9ZSN3-F1
#
_cell.length_a   1.000
_cell.length_b   1.000
_cell.length_c   1.000
_cell.angle_alpha   90.00
_cell.angle_beta   90.00
_cell.angle_gamma   90.00
#
_symmetry.space_group_name_H-M   'P 1'
#
loop_
_entity.id
_entity.type
_entity.pdbx_description
1 polymer ?
#
loop_
_entity_poly.entity_id
_entity_poly.type
_entity_poly.pdbx_seq_one_letter_code
_entity_poly.pdbx_strand_id
1 'polypeptide(L)'
;MEIWEDPVVLDRILDYLDTHQFLASFTSLGGLPLREGAHCHCSDPRRVGDDLDLRCEVSFEELVGYGAAAAQRLRQSGEVHLRLDAAGQVKDAWLCRPDSC
;
A
#
# COMPACT_ATOMS: atom_id res chain seq x y z
N MET A 1 -2.20 10.53 -19.13
CA MET A 1 -2.32 10.22 -17.70
C MET A 1 -2.75 8.78 -17.64
N GLU A 2 -1.86 7.95 -17.14
CA GLU A 2 -2.13 6.52 -17.04
C GLU A 2 -3.11 6.25 -15.89
N ILE A 3 -3.91 5.18 -15.97
CA ILE A 3 -4.98 4.93 -15.00
C ILE A 3 -4.46 4.78 -13.56
N TRP A 4 -3.23 4.30 -13.39
CA TRP A 4 -2.58 4.13 -12.08
C TRP A 4 -1.93 5.41 -11.54
N GLU A 5 -1.93 6.49 -12.31
CA GLU A 5 -1.49 7.82 -11.87
C GLU A 5 -2.68 8.69 -11.43
N ASP A 6 -3.91 8.24 -11.67
CA ASP A 6 -5.12 8.95 -11.27
C ASP A 6 -5.22 9.01 -9.73
N PRO A 7 -5.32 10.21 -9.11
CA PRO A 7 -5.46 10.35 -7.67
C PRO A 7 -6.61 9.54 -7.07
N VAL A 8 -7.71 9.37 -7.81
CA VAL A 8 -8.87 8.57 -7.35
C VAL A 8 -8.52 7.08 -7.31
N VAL A 9 -7.73 6.59 -8.27
CA VAL A 9 -7.27 5.20 -8.29
C VAL A 9 -6.25 4.97 -7.18
N LEU A 10 -5.31 5.91 -6.97
CA LEU A 10 -4.34 5.84 -5.88
C LEU A 10 -4.99 5.84 -4.50
N ASP A 11 -6.04 6.63 -4.30
CA ASP A 11 -6.81 6.65 -3.05
C ASP A 11 -7.54 5.32 -2.81
N ARG A 12 -8.16 4.75 -3.86
CA ARG A 12 -8.79 3.42 -3.80
C ARG A 12 -7.79 2.30 -3.53
N ILE A 13 -6.58 2.41 -4.07
CA ILE A 13 -5.49 1.46 -3.77
C ILE A 13 -5.16 1.53 -2.28
N LEU A 14 -4.95 2.73 -1.73
CA LEU A 14 -4.67 2.89 -0.30
C LEU A 14 -5.80 2.35 0.58
N ASP A 15 -7.06 2.59 0.21
CA ASP A 15 -8.22 2.06 0.93
C ASP A 15 -8.28 0.53 0.87
N TYR A 16 -7.99 -0.06 -0.29
CA TYR A 16 -7.91 -1.51 -0.44
C TYR A 16 -6.83 -2.08 0.48
N LEU A 17 -5.63 -1.49 0.48
CA LEU A 17 -4.50 -1.95 1.29
C LEU A 17 -4.75 -1.84 2.79
N ASP A 18 -5.40 -0.75 3.23
CA ASP A 18 -5.78 -0.57 4.63
C ASP A 18 -6.85 -1.59 5.05
N THR A 19 -7.91 -1.73 4.26
CA THR A 19 -9.02 -2.69 4.50
C THR A 19 -8.51 -4.14 4.58
N HIS A 20 -7.53 -4.50 3.76
CA HIS A 20 -6.94 -5.84 3.72
C HIS A 20 -5.69 -5.99 4.59
N GLN A 21 -5.40 -5.02 5.48
CA GLN A 21 -4.32 -5.06 6.47
C GLN A 21 -2.90 -5.19 5.88
N PHE A 22 -2.70 -4.77 4.62
CA PHE A 22 -1.35 -4.72 4.02
C PHE A 22 -0.47 -3.72 4.74
N LEU A 23 -1.01 -2.56 5.12
CA LEU A 23 -0.24 -1.54 5.85
C LEU A 23 0.28 -2.07 7.20
N ALA A 24 -0.53 -2.86 7.90
CA ALA A 24 -0.13 -3.50 9.16
C ALA A 24 1.00 -4.52 8.99
N SER A 25 1.24 -5.04 7.77
CA SER A 25 2.38 -5.93 7.51
C SER A 25 3.72 -5.19 7.50
N PHE A 26 3.70 -3.86 7.37
CA PHE A 26 4.89 -3.01 7.35
C PHE A 26 5.10 -2.26 8.68
N THR A 27 4.20 -2.41 9.65
CA THR A 27 4.36 -1.73 10.94
C THR A 27 5.34 -2.46 11.85
N SER A 28 5.91 -1.71 12.78
CA SER A 28 6.62 -2.24 13.94
C SER A 28 5.68 -3.10 14.79
N LEU A 29 6.24 -4.03 15.57
CA LEU A 29 5.44 -4.90 16.45
C LEU A 29 4.60 -4.07 17.44
N GLY A 30 3.27 -4.18 17.32
CA GLY A 30 2.31 -3.40 18.13
C GLY A 30 2.02 -1.98 17.61
N GLY A 31 2.53 -1.63 16.43
CA GLY A 31 2.23 -0.37 15.73
C GLY A 31 0.89 -0.42 15.00
N LEU A 32 0.14 0.69 15.06
CA LEU A 32 -1.10 0.89 14.33
C LEU A 32 -0.84 1.76 13.09
N PRO A 33 -1.14 1.30 11.87
CA PRO A 33 -0.99 2.13 10.67
C PRO A 33 -2.00 3.29 10.69
N LEU A 34 -1.55 4.47 10.28
CA LEU A 34 -2.37 5.66 10.09
C LEU A 34 -2.54 5.92 8.59
N ARG A 35 -3.79 5.82 8.13
CA ARG A 35 -4.19 6.12 6.75
C ARG A 35 -4.09 7.61 6.40
N GLU A 36 -4.22 8.48 7.40
CA GLU A 36 -4.08 9.93 7.24
C GLU A 36 -2.64 10.29 6.83
N GLY A 37 -2.48 10.96 5.69
CA GLY A 37 -1.16 11.29 5.14
C GLY A 37 -0.40 10.09 4.55
N ALA A 38 -1.09 8.97 4.31
CA ALA A 38 -0.54 7.88 3.51
C ALA A 38 -0.46 8.28 2.04
N HIS A 39 0.63 7.88 1.38
CA HIS A 39 0.88 8.12 -0.03
C HIS A 39 1.23 6.80 -0.71
N CYS A 40 0.78 6.65 -1.95
CA CYS A 40 1.07 5.51 -2.80
C CYS A 40 1.70 6.00 -4.10
N HIS A 41 2.78 5.37 -4.52
CA HIS A 41 3.42 5.61 -5.81
C HIS A 41 3.56 4.29 -6.55
N CYS A 42 2.86 4.17 -7.69
CA CYS A 42 2.86 2.96 -8.51
C CYS A 42 3.77 3.10 -9.73
N SER A 43 4.44 2.01 -10.06
CA SER A 43 5.48 1.91 -11.08
C SER A 43 5.49 0.52 -11.72
N ASP A 44 6.36 0.32 -12.71
CA ASP A 44 6.58 -0.96 -13.40
C ASP A 44 5.29 -1.63 -13.94
N PRO A 45 4.46 -0.92 -14.72
CA PRO A 45 3.21 -1.46 -15.24
C PRO A 45 3.46 -2.64 -16.19
N ARG A 46 2.80 -3.77 -15.91
CA ARG A 46 2.86 -4.97 -16.74
C ARG A 46 1.45 -5.46 -17.05
N ARG A 47 1.10 -5.50 -18.35
CA ARG A 47 -0.19 -6.05 -18.78
C ARG A 47 -0.21 -7.57 -18.69
N VAL A 48 -1.27 -8.11 -18.11
CA VAL A 48 -1.53 -9.55 -17.99
C VAL A 48 -2.97 -9.80 -18.43
N GLY A 49 -3.15 -10.11 -19.72
CA GLY A 49 -4.48 -10.15 -20.33
C GLY A 49 -5.10 -8.74 -20.37
N ASP A 50 -6.31 -8.62 -19.81
CA ASP A 50 -7.03 -7.34 -19.66
C ASP A 50 -6.69 -6.62 -18.34
N ASP A 51 -5.89 -7.25 -17.48
CA ASP A 51 -5.50 -6.72 -16.18
C ASP A 51 -4.12 -6.04 -16.27
N LEU A 52 -3.81 -5.22 -15.27
CA LEU A 52 -2.56 -4.50 -15.14
C LEU A 52 -1.91 -4.79 -13.78
N ASP A 53 -0.75 -5.43 -13.81
CA ASP A 53 0.10 -5.62 -12.64
C ASP A 53 0.99 -4.38 -12.44
N LEU A 54 1.11 -3.94 -11.20
CA LEU A 54 1.84 -2.76 -10.77
C LEU A 54 2.69 -3.08 -9.54
N ARG A 55 3.78 -2.34 -9.39
CA ARG A 55 4.58 -2.29 -8.17
C ARG A 55 4.35 -0.94 -7.50
N CYS A 56 3.78 -0.94 -6.30
CA CYS A 56 3.46 0.28 -5.58
C CYS A 56 4.23 0.38 -4.27
N GLU A 57 4.97 1.47 -4.13
CA GLU A 57 5.57 1.89 -2.86
C GLU A 57 4.54 2.69 -2.07
N VAL A 58 4.32 2.29 -0.83
CA VAL A 58 3.39 2.95 0.07
C VAL A 58 4.17 3.52 1.24
N SER A 59 3.90 4.77 1.59
CA SER A 59 4.51 5.44 2.74
C SER A 59 3.45 6.07 3.61
N PHE A 60 3.49 5.78 4.91
CA PHE A 60 2.45 6.15 5.87
C PHE A 60 3.06 6.38 7.26
N GLU A 61 2.28 6.95 8.18
CA GLU A 61 2.69 7.04 9.59
C GLU A 61 2.15 5.83 10.35
N GLU A 62 2.94 5.28 11.27
CA GLU A 62 2.44 4.35 12.28
C GLU A 62 2.42 5.02 13.65
N LEU A 63 1.47 4.62 14.48
CA LEU A 63 1.39 4.99 15.88
C LEU A 63 1.89 3.83 16.74
N VAL A 64 2.96 4.05 17.50
CA VAL A 64 3.54 3.03 18.40
C VAL A 64 3.38 3.48 19.86
N GLY A 65 2.77 2.62 20.68
CA GLY A 65 2.68 2.82 22.11
C GLY A 65 3.97 2.41 22.82
N TYR A 66 4.59 3.34 23.56
CA TYR A 66 5.76 3.06 24.40
C TYR A 66 5.38 3.14 25.89
N GLY A 67 4.86 2.05 26.45
CA GLY A 67 4.56 1.94 27.88
C GLY A 67 3.63 3.06 28.40
N ALA A 68 4.00 3.71 29.51
CA ALA A 68 3.25 4.81 30.13
C ALA A 68 3.49 6.19 29.47
N ALA A 69 4.28 6.25 28.38
CA ALA A 69 4.59 7.48 27.67
C ALA A 69 3.66 7.70 26.46
N ALA A 70 3.56 8.96 26.03
CA ALA A 70 2.76 9.37 24.87
C ALA A 70 3.13 8.57 23.61
N ALA A 71 2.12 8.24 22.81
CA ALA A 71 2.30 7.48 21.58
C ALA A 71 3.23 8.22 20.60
N GLN A 72 4.16 7.49 19.99
CA GLN A 72 5.11 8.02 19.01
C GLN A 72 4.58 7.77 17.60
N ARG A 73 4.74 8.76 16.71
CA ARG A 73 4.51 8.60 15.27
C ARG A 73 5.84 8.25 14.59
N LEU A 74 5.86 7.18 13.83
CA LEU A 74 7.01 6.75 13.04
C LEU A 74 6.63 6.68 11.57
N ARG A 75 7.56 7.06 10.68
CA ARG A 75 7.34 6.92 9.24
C ARG A 75 7.66 5.50 8.82
N GLN A 76 6.72 4.86 8.15
CA GLN A 76 6.89 3.54 7.56
C GLN A 76 6.81 3.63 6.03
N SER A 77 7.44 2.66 5.39
CA SER A 77 7.26 2.40 3.97
C SER A 77 7.26 0.90 3.70
N GLY A 78 6.56 0.53 2.64
CA GLY A 78 6.41 -0.85 2.22
C GLY A 78 6.13 -0.93 0.74
N GLU A 79 6.41 -2.10 0.19
CA GLU A 79 6.19 -2.37 -1.22
C GLU A 79 5.13 -3.44 -1.38
N VAL A 80 4.14 -3.14 -2.22
CA VAL A 80 3.04 -4.05 -2.54
C VAL A 80 2.92 -4.18 -4.05
N HIS A 81 2.77 -5.41 -4.52
CA HIS A 81 2.36 -5.68 -5.89
C HIS A 81 0.85 -5.72 -5.97
N LEU A 82 0.30 -5.10 -7.01
CA LEU A 82 -1.14 -4.91 -7.16
C LEU A 82 -1.56 -5.30 -8.56
N ARG A 83 -2.76 -5.87 -8.69
CA ARG A 83 -3.42 -6.10 -9.98
C ARG A 83 -4.65 -5.23 -10.08
N LEU A 84 -4.70 -4.38 -11.09
CA LEU A 84 -5.86 -3.57 -11.46
C LEU A 84 -6.62 -4.22 -12.62
N ASP A 85 -7.95 -4.10 -12.60
CA ASP A 85 -8.77 -4.34 -13.79
C ASP A 85 -8.71 -3.14 -14.78
N ALA A 86 -9.35 -3.30 -15.93
CA ALA A 86 -9.46 -2.24 -16.93
C ALA A 86 -10.18 -0.96 -16.44
N ALA A 87 -10.91 -1.02 -15.33
CA ALA A 87 -11.59 0.11 -14.70
C ALA A 87 -10.76 0.74 -13.56
N GLY A 88 -9.55 0.24 -13.30
CA GLY A 88 -8.67 0.72 -12.24
C GLY A 88 -9.06 0.25 -10.85
N GLN A 89 -9.88 -0.80 -10.73
CA GLN A 89 -10.20 -1.43 -9.45
C GLN A 89 -9.15 -2.47 -9.09
N VAL A 90 -8.78 -2.52 -7.82
CA VAL A 90 -7.86 -3.54 -7.31
C VAL A 90 -8.56 -4.90 -7.28
N LYS A 91 -8.07 -5.86 -8.08
CA LYS A 91 -8.53 -7.25 -8.06
C LYS A 91 -7.78 -8.09 -7.05
N ASP A 92 -6.48 -7.83 -6.92
CA ASP A 92 -5.58 -8.61 -6.07
C ASP A 92 -4.37 -7.77 -5.63
N ALA A 93 -3.77 -8.16 -4.51
CA ALA A 93 -2.56 -7.54 -3.96
C ALA A 93 -1.69 -8.61 -3.28
N TRP A 94 -0.37 -8.49 -3.38
CA TRP A 94 0.54 -9.41 -2.70
C TRP A 94 1.85 -8.74 -2.31
N LEU A 95 2.43 -9.26 -1.22
CA LEU A 95 3.78 -8.93 -0.80
C LEU A 95 4.74 -9.92 -1.46
N CYS A 96 5.75 -9.42 -2.16
CA CYS A 96 6.81 -10.30 -2.60
C CYS A 96 7.67 -10.75 -1.44
N ARG A 97 8.13 -12.00 -1.51
CA ARG A 97 9.21 -12.47 -0.65
C ARG A 97 10.54 -12.09 -1.28
N PRO A 98 11.63 -11.95 -0.48
CA PRO A 98 12.95 -11.58 -0.99
C PRO A 98 13.47 -12.42 -2.17
N ASP A 99 12.96 -13.64 -2.35
CA ASP A 99 13.35 -14.57 -3.43
C ASP A 99 12.21 -14.90 -4.42
N SER A 100 11.07 -14.21 -4.36
CA SER A 100 9.99 -14.40 -5.34
C SER A 100 9.21 -13.11 -5.62
N CYS A 101 9.68 -12.40 -6.66
CA CYS A 101 8.88 -11.69 -7.66
C CYS A 101 9.43 -12.14 -9.04
#